data_AF-A0A1V1NSE1-F1
#
_entry.id   AF-A0A1V1NSE1-F1
#
_cell.length_a   1.000
_cell.length_b   1.000
_cell.length_c   1.000
_cell.angle_alpha   90.00
_cell.angle_beta   90.00
_cell.angle_gamma   90.00
#
_symmetry.space_group_name_H-M   'P 1'
#
loop_
_entity.id
_entity.type
_entity.pdbx_description
1 polymer ?
#
loop_
_entity_poly.entity_id
_entity_poly.type
_entity_poly.pdbx_seq_one_letter_code
_entity_poly.pdbx_strand_id
1 'polypeptide(L)'
;HAGIINISADQSIVLMGYDPFNEQGSAIFNATNHLNSSDHTSDNDHKDAGNITINTKTLEILDGSFINSSTIGISSGGNIHINADDMIKIAGHSKNNNYVSNINSQSRGIGDAGNIHLESKKTSASGWLSNNQLVLKSW
;
A
#
# COMPACT_ATOMS: atom_id res chain seq x y z
N HIS A 1 3.68 10.91 -13.54
CA HIS A 1 2.68 10.69 -12.47
C HIS A 1 2.15 9.28 -12.61
N ALA A 2 2.16 8.50 -11.52
CA ALA A 2 1.44 7.22 -11.51
C ALA A 2 -0.08 7.46 -11.58
N GLY A 3 -0.83 6.48 -12.10
CA GLY A 3 -2.26 6.59 -12.32
C GLY A 3 -3.09 6.39 -11.05
N ILE A 4 -4.37 6.06 -11.19
CA ILE A 4 -5.23 5.68 -10.06
C ILE A 4 -5.59 4.21 -10.22
N ILE A 5 -5.45 3.44 -9.14
CA ILE A 5 -5.95 2.07 -9.06
C ILE A 5 -7.24 2.07 -8.23
N ASN A 6 -8.34 1.66 -8.86
CA ASN A 6 -9.61 1.43 -8.19
C ASN A 6 -9.96 -0.06 -8.27
N ILE A 7 -10.17 -0.68 -7.12
CA ILE A 7 -10.56 -2.10 -7.04
C ILE A 7 -11.86 -2.16 -6.23
N SER A 8 -12.82 -2.93 -6.74
CA SER A 8 -14.10 -3.12 -6.05
C SER A 8 -14.59 -4.55 -6.19
N ALA A 9 -15.12 -5.10 -5.11
CA ALA A 9 -15.73 -6.41 -5.08
C ALA A 9 -16.90 -6.42 -4.08
N ASP A 10 -18.01 -7.09 -4.41
CA ASP A 10 -19.19 -7.07 -3.55
C ASP A 10 -19.05 -7.89 -2.27
N GLN A 11 -18.09 -8.83 -2.23
CA GLN A 11 -17.93 -9.77 -1.11
C GLN A 11 -16.54 -9.69 -0.50
N SER A 12 -15.51 -10.09 -1.23
CA SER A 12 -14.18 -10.18 -0.66
C SER A 12 -13.09 -9.87 -1.67
N ILE A 13 -12.01 -9.29 -1.15
CA ILE A 13 -10.72 -9.19 -1.81
C ILE A 13 -9.72 -9.88 -0.89
N VAL A 14 -8.97 -10.82 -1.45
CA VAL A 14 -7.95 -11.58 -0.72
C VAL A 14 -6.63 -11.46 -1.46
N LEU A 15 -5.64 -10.85 -0.81
CA LEU A 15 -4.26 -10.85 -1.26
C LEU A 15 -3.53 -11.96 -0.51
N MET A 16 -3.21 -13.03 -1.23
CA MET A 16 -2.47 -14.17 -0.73
C MET A 16 -1.64 -14.78 -1.86
N GLY A 17 -0.63 -15.57 -1.52
CA GLY A 17 0.22 -16.24 -2.52
C GLY A 17 1.70 -16.12 -2.18
N TYR A 18 2.52 -16.87 -2.90
CA TYR A 18 3.97 -16.90 -2.72
C TYR A 18 4.63 -16.96 -4.10
N ASP A 19 5.44 -15.98 -4.44
CA ASP A 19 6.33 -16.03 -5.59
C ASP A 19 7.61 -16.78 -5.21
N PRO A 20 7.93 -17.95 -5.80
CA PRO A 20 9.15 -18.69 -5.48
C PRO A 20 10.44 -18.03 -5.96
N PHE A 21 10.37 -17.03 -6.84
CA PHE A 21 11.55 -16.37 -7.41
C PHE A 21 11.93 -15.09 -6.67
N ASN A 22 10.96 -14.33 -6.18
CA ASN A 22 11.18 -13.09 -5.44
C ASN A 22 10.76 -13.17 -3.97
N GLU A 23 10.21 -14.32 -3.57
CA GLU A 23 9.85 -14.69 -2.19
C GLU A 23 8.81 -13.78 -1.52
N GLN A 24 8.14 -12.95 -2.32
CA GLN A 24 7.11 -11.99 -1.89
C GLN A 24 5.71 -12.58 -2.03
N GLY A 25 4.77 -12.06 -1.25
CA GLY A 25 3.35 -12.35 -1.41
C GLY A 25 2.72 -11.58 -2.58
N SER A 26 1.42 -11.77 -2.78
CA SER A 26 0.66 -11.02 -3.79
C SER A 26 0.65 -9.53 -3.46
N ALA A 27 0.57 -8.67 -4.48
CA ALA A 27 0.59 -7.24 -4.20
C ALA A 27 -0.15 -6.36 -5.21
N ILE A 28 -0.63 -5.24 -4.67
CA ILE A 28 -1.18 -4.11 -5.43
C ILE A 28 -0.16 -2.98 -5.37
N PHE A 29 0.29 -2.50 -6.52
CA PHE A 29 1.35 -1.51 -6.63
C PHE A 29 0.94 -0.33 -7.48
N ASN A 30 1.08 0.88 -6.93
CA ASN A 30 0.93 2.13 -7.67
C ASN A 30 2.06 3.12 -7.32
N ALA A 31 3.28 2.62 -7.33
CA ALA A 31 4.49 3.33 -6.93
C ALA A 31 5.22 3.98 -8.12
N THR A 32 6.02 5.00 -7.86
CA THR A 32 6.98 5.56 -8.83
C THR A 32 8.40 5.52 -8.28
N ASN A 33 9.37 5.20 -9.14
CA ASN A 33 10.80 5.15 -8.79
C ASN A 33 11.53 6.27 -9.53
N HIS A 34 11.44 7.52 -9.04
CA HIS A 34 12.19 8.63 -9.62
C HIS A 34 13.46 8.91 -8.82
N LEU A 35 14.51 8.15 -9.13
CA LEU A 35 15.86 8.38 -8.61
C LEU A 35 16.49 9.50 -9.45
N ASN A 36 16.82 10.63 -8.82
CA ASN A 36 17.45 11.82 -9.41
C ASN A 36 18.19 11.55 -10.74
N SER A 37 17.62 11.95 -11.88
CA SER A 37 18.42 12.07 -13.09
C SER A 37 19.34 13.26 -12.91
N SER A 38 20.65 13.03 -12.99
CA SER A 38 21.69 14.06 -13.09
C SER A 38 21.60 14.91 -14.36
N ASP A 39 20.48 14.86 -15.06
CA ASP A 39 20.25 15.62 -16.27
C ASP A 39 19.56 16.92 -15.87
N HIS A 40 20.31 18.02 -15.99
CA HIS A 40 19.81 19.38 -15.83
C HIS A 40 18.78 19.67 -16.93
N THR A 41 17.55 19.21 -16.72
CA THR A 41 16.39 19.69 -17.46
C THR A 41 15.42 20.28 -16.46
N SER A 42 15.00 21.50 -16.76
CA SER A 42 14.24 22.43 -15.93
C SER A 42 12.79 22.02 -15.67
N ASP A 43 12.48 20.72 -15.67
CA ASP A 43 11.11 20.26 -15.47
C ASP A 43 10.90 19.83 -14.03
N ASN A 44 9.96 20.52 -13.38
CA ASN A 44 9.38 20.22 -12.07
C ASN A 44 8.55 18.91 -12.10
N ASP A 45 9.05 17.89 -12.79
CA ASP A 45 8.36 16.64 -13.10
C ASP A 45 8.37 15.72 -11.87
N HIS A 46 7.72 16.18 -10.79
CA HIS A 46 7.40 15.37 -9.61
C HIS A 46 6.46 14.26 -10.04
N LYS A 47 6.99 13.08 -10.37
CA LYS A 47 6.16 11.92 -10.70
C LYS A 47 5.73 11.25 -9.40
N ASP A 48 4.76 11.83 -8.71
CA ASP A 48 4.20 11.28 -7.48
C ASP A 48 3.63 9.86 -7.69
N ALA A 49 3.65 9.08 -6.60
CA ALA A 49 2.96 7.79 -6.58
C ALA A 49 1.45 7.98 -6.69
N GLY A 50 0.81 6.97 -7.24
CA GLY A 50 -0.58 7.03 -7.62
C GLY A 50 -1.49 6.54 -6.50
N ASN A 51 -2.66 7.13 -6.35
CA ASN A 51 -3.58 6.72 -5.27
C ASN A 51 -4.18 5.33 -5.51
N ILE A 52 -4.48 4.62 -4.42
CA ILE A 52 -5.14 3.32 -4.43
C ILE A 52 -6.46 3.44 -3.64
N THR A 53 -7.57 3.03 -4.26
CA THR A 53 -8.87 2.91 -3.58
C THR A 53 -9.38 1.48 -3.67
N ILE A 54 -9.78 0.92 -2.52
CA ILE A 54 -10.37 -0.41 -2.42
C ILE A 54 -11.73 -0.31 -1.73
N ASN A 55 -12.76 -0.86 -2.37
CA ASN A 55 -14.09 -1.02 -1.79
C ASN A 55 -14.48 -2.50 -1.78
N THR A 56 -14.82 -3.03 -0.62
CA THR A 56 -15.23 -4.43 -0.49
C THR A 56 -16.09 -4.62 0.74
N LYS A 57 -16.65 -5.81 0.93
CA LYS A 57 -17.24 -6.17 2.23
C LYS A 57 -16.17 -6.68 3.19
N THR A 58 -15.23 -7.50 2.70
CA THR A 58 -14.04 -7.90 3.47
C THR A 58 -12.75 -7.76 2.66
N LEU A 59 -11.68 -7.34 3.33
CA LEU A 59 -10.31 -7.32 2.80
C LEU A 59 -9.41 -8.17 3.69
N GLU A 60 -8.68 -9.11 3.08
CA GLU A 60 -7.62 -9.86 3.74
C GLU A 60 -6.29 -9.70 3.00
N ILE A 61 -5.23 -9.36 3.74
CA ILE A 61 -3.85 -9.28 3.27
C ILE A 61 -3.02 -10.28 4.08
N LEU A 62 -2.62 -11.37 3.42
CA LEU A 62 -2.12 -12.59 4.05
C LEU A 62 -0.74 -13.00 3.50
N ASP A 63 -0.03 -13.83 4.24
CA ASP A 63 1.16 -14.58 3.78
C ASP A 63 2.29 -13.71 3.17
N GLY A 64 2.52 -12.52 3.73
CA GLY A 64 3.55 -11.59 3.25
C GLY A 64 3.12 -10.77 2.02
N SER A 65 1.82 -10.76 1.72
CA SER A 65 1.21 -9.94 0.66
C SER A 65 1.11 -8.48 1.10
N PHE A 66 1.03 -7.54 0.15
CA PHE A 66 1.05 -6.13 0.50
C PHE A 66 0.42 -5.17 -0.51
N ILE A 67 0.10 -3.97 -0.05
CA ILE A 67 -0.37 -2.86 -0.88
C ILE A 67 0.67 -1.75 -0.79
N ASN A 68 1.14 -1.24 -1.93
CA ASN A 68 2.23 -0.27 -1.96
C ASN A 68 1.97 0.88 -2.94
N SER A 69 1.97 2.09 -2.38
CA SER A 69 1.89 3.37 -3.09
C SER A 69 3.07 4.28 -2.71
N SER A 70 4.23 3.69 -2.45
CA SER A 70 5.42 4.41 -2.01
C SER A 70 6.22 5.01 -3.17
N THR A 71 7.06 5.99 -2.89
CA THR A 71 8.03 6.57 -3.83
C THR A 71 9.46 6.50 -3.31
N ILE A 72 10.42 6.76 -4.19
CA ILE A 72 11.82 7.01 -3.85
C ILE A 72 12.26 8.31 -4.53
N GLY A 73 13.07 9.13 -3.85
CA GLY A 73 13.60 10.39 -4.40
C GLY A 73 12.77 11.62 -4.04
N ILE A 74 12.56 12.54 -4.98
CA ILE A 74 11.91 13.83 -4.70
C ILE A 74 10.38 13.79 -4.73
N SER A 75 9.78 12.68 -5.16
CA SER A 75 8.33 12.55 -5.37
C SER A 75 7.59 12.14 -4.11
N SER A 76 6.34 12.58 -3.97
CA SER A 76 5.50 12.28 -2.81
C SER A 76 4.84 10.90 -2.92
N GLY A 77 4.64 10.24 -1.77
CA GLY A 77 3.89 9.00 -1.65
C GLY A 77 2.41 9.19 -1.99
N GLY A 78 1.79 8.18 -2.59
CA GLY A 78 0.38 8.22 -2.99
C GLY A 78 -0.52 7.72 -1.86
N ASN A 79 -1.74 8.26 -1.77
CA ASN A 79 -2.68 7.92 -0.71
C ASN A 79 -3.37 6.56 -0.96
N ILE A 80 -3.62 5.84 0.12
CA ILE A 80 -4.33 4.56 0.10
C ILE A 80 -5.61 4.70 0.91
N HIS A 81 -6.75 4.48 0.27
CA HIS A 81 -8.06 4.48 0.90
C HIS A 81 -8.68 3.08 0.79
N ILE A 82 -9.02 2.49 1.92
CA ILE A 82 -9.67 1.18 1.98
C ILE A 82 -10.95 1.31 2.78
N ASN A 83 -12.07 1.02 2.12
CA ASN A 83 -13.38 0.90 2.73
C ASN A 83 -13.82 -0.57 2.69
N ALA A 84 -14.03 -1.17 3.85
CA ALA A 84 -14.57 -2.51 3.98
C ALA A 84 -15.79 -2.52 4.90
N ASP A 85 -16.94 -2.97 4.41
CA ASP A 85 -18.19 -2.93 5.21
C ASP A 85 -18.10 -3.72 6.53
N ASP A 86 -17.37 -4.84 6.53
CA ASP A 86 -17.30 -5.75 7.68
C ASP A 86 -15.90 -5.84 8.28
N MET A 87 -14.87 -6.13 7.49
CA MET A 87 -13.56 -6.45 8.05
C MET A 87 -12.38 -6.08 7.16
N ILE A 88 -11.34 -5.53 7.79
CA ILE A 88 -9.98 -5.45 7.25
C ILE A 88 -9.06 -6.31 8.13
N LYS A 89 -8.35 -7.26 7.51
CA LYS A 89 -7.38 -8.12 8.20
C LYS A 89 -6.04 -8.11 7.49
N ILE A 90 -4.99 -7.81 8.26
CA ILE A 90 -3.60 -7.81 7.79
C ILE A 90 -2.81 -8.74 8.71
N ALA A 91 -2.39 -9.89 8.19
CA ALA A 91 -1.77 -10.92 9.03
C ALA A 91 -0.79 -11.79 8.25
N GLY A 92 0.09 -12.45 8.98
CA GLY A 92 1.00 -13.46 8.41
C GLY A 92 2.29 -12.88 7.84
N HIS A 93 3.16 -13.82 7.49
CA HIS A 93 4.46 -13.59 6.89
C HIS A 93 4.59 -14.46 5.63
N SER A 94 5.49 -14.10 4.72
CA SER A 94 5.90 -14.98 3.63
C SER A 94 6.43 -16.30 4.19
N LYS A 95 6.47 -17.34 3.35
CA LYS A 95 6.87 -18.70 3.72
C LYS A 95 8.23 -18.81 4.45
N ASN A 96 9.16 -17.90 4.16
CA ASN A 96 10.50 -17.82 4.74
C ASN A 96 10.61 -16.80 5.90
N ASN A 97 9.48 -16.20 6.32
CA ASN A 97 9.40 -15.15 7.33
C ASN A 97 10.11 -13.82 6.99
N ASN A 98 10.57 -13.64 5.75
CA ASN A 98 11.31 -12.43 5.35
C ASN A 98 10.41 -11.22 5.07
N TYR A 99 9.15 -11.44 4.69
CA TYR A 99 8.19 -10.38 4.40
C TYR A 99 6.97 -10.50 5.32
N VAL A 100 6.56 -9.37 5.88
CA VAL A 100 5.34 -9.25 6.68
C VAL A 100 4.24 -8.68 5.82
N SER A 101 3.00 -9.16 5.98
CA SER A 101 1.86 -8.55 5.30
C SER A 101 1.70 -7.08 5.73
N ASN A 102 1.58 -6.15 4.78
CA ASN A 102 1.59 -4.72 5.08
C ASN A 102 0.86 -3.83 4.06
N ILE A 103 0.71 -2.55 4.41
CA ILE A 103 0.23 -1.47 3.54
C ILE A 103 1.22 -0.32 3.67
N ASN A 104 1.67 0.25 2.55
CA ASN A 104 2.74 1.25 2.54
C ASN A 104 2.47 2.41 1.58
N SER A 105 2.73 3.62 2.06
CA SER A 105 2.49 4.89 1.36
C SER A 105 3.67 5.86 1.57
N GLN A 106 4.84 5.36 1.97
CA GLN A 106 6.00 6.18 2.31
C GLN A 106 6.65 6.86 1.10
N SER A 107 7.31 7.99 1.33
CA SER A 107 8.30 8.54 0.42
C SER A 107 9.70 8.27 0.98
N ARG A 108 10.56 7.61 0.20
CA ARG A 108 11.97 7.35 0.55
C ARG A 108 12.88 8.40 -0.10
N GLY A 109 12.65 9.66 0.22
CA GLY A 109 13.50 10.79 -0.17
C GLY A 109 12.98 12.10 0.43
N ILE A 110 12.91 13.18 -0.35
CA ILE A 110 12.50 14.50 0.17
C ILE A 110 11.01 14.84 -0.03
N GLY A 111 10.29 14.05 -0.84
CA GLY A 111 8.85 14.21 -0.99
C GLY A 111 8.09 13.75 0.25
N ASP A 112 6.86 14.22 0.43
CA ASP A 112 6.02 13.85 1.59
C ASP A 112 5.51 12.41 1.48
N ALA A 113 5.31 11.73 2.61
CA ALA A 113 4.60 10.45 2.62
C ALA A 113 3.09 10.67 2.35
N GLY A 114 2.45 9.70 1.71
CA GLY A 114 1.00 9.70 1.57
C GLY A 114 0.29 9.20 2.82
N ASN A 115 -1.05 9.30 2.82
CA ASN A 115 -1.89 8.85 3.91
C ASN A 115 -2.47 7.46 3.65
N ILE A 116 -2.62 6.68 4.73
CA ILE A 116 -3.34 5.40 4.71
C ILE A 116 -4.62 5.57 5.53
N HIS A 117 -5.78 5.43 4.90
CA HIS A 117 -7.09 5.47 5.54
C HIS A 117 -7.78 4.12 5.45
N LEU A 118 -8.18 3.57 6.59
CA LEU A 118 -8.85 2.27 6.71
C LEU A 118 -10.19 2.47 7.44
N GLU A 119 -11.28 2.15 6.77
CA GLU A 119 -12.63 2.16 7.35
C GLU A 119 -13.22 0.75 7.33
N SER A 120 -13.62 0.25 8.50
CA SER A 120 -14.40 -0.98 8.63
C SER A 120 -15.02 -1.13 10.01
N LYS A 121 -15.98 -2.06 10.16
CA LYS A 121 -16.48 -2.45 11.49
C LYS A 121 -15.40 -3.15 12.33
N LYS A 122 -14.51 -3.90 11.69
CA LYS A 122 -13.45 -4.65 12.37
C LYS A 122 -12.13 -4.58 11.61
N THR A 123 -11.15 -3.92 12.22
CA THR A 123 -9.76 -3.91 11.72
C THR A 123 -8.86 -4.70 12.66
N SER A 124 -8.07 -5.64 12.12
CA SER A 124 -7.01 -6.32 12.85
C SER A 124 -5.72 -6.35 12.04
N ALA A 125 -4.61 -5.91 12.64
CA ALA A 125 -3.29 -6.00 12.05
C ALA A 125 -2.34 -6.70 13.03
N SER A 126 -1.74 -7.83 12.61
CA SER A 126 -0.70 -8.53 13.39
C SER A 126 0.68 -8.46 12.72
N GLY A 127 0.80 -7.69 11.63
CA GLY A 127 2.03 -7.36 10.93
C GLY A 127 2.30 -5.86 11.03
N TRP A 128 3.55 -5.46 11.26
CA TRP A 128 3.97 -4.10 11.60
C TRP A 128 3.45 -3.05 10.59
N LEU A 129 2.75 -2.03 11.07
CA LEU A 129 2.34 -0.86 10.29
C LEU A 129 3.47 0.18 10.34
N SER A 130 4.04 0.59 9.19
CA SER A 130 5.09 1.63 9.15
C SER A 130 4.54 3.01 8.78
N ASN A 131 4.53 3.90 9.79
CA ASN A 131 4.42 5.37 9.83
C ASN A 131 3.07 6.13 9.89
N ASN A 132 3.08 7.09 10.84
CA ASN A 132 2.31 8.30 11.15
C ASN A 132 0.81 8.41 10.80
N GLN A 133 -0.01 8.44 11.87
CA GLN A 133 -1.47 8.64 11.92
C GLN A 133 -2.31 7.45 11.41
N LEU A 134 -2.26 6.34 12.16
CA LEU A 134 -3.30 5.33 12.07
C LEU A 134 -4.56 5.83 12.81
N VAL A 135 -5.59 6.18 12.05
CA VAL A 135 -6.93 6.45 12.61
C VAL A 135 -7.76 5.16 12.49
N LEU A 136 -7.76 4.34 13.54
CA LEU A 136 -8.74 3.25 13.66
C LEU A 136 -10.04 3.85 14.21
N LYS A 137 -11.07 4.00 13.36
CA LYS A 137 -12.44 4.22 13.85
C LYS A 137 -13.13 2.87 13.95
N SER A 138 -13.28 2.37 15.16
CA SER A 138 -14.26 1.33 15.48
C SER A 138 -15.53 2.02 15.95
N TRP A 139 -16.66 1.74 15.30
CA TRP A 139 -17.99 2.14 15.76
C TRP A 139 -18.66 0.98 16.48
#